data_AF-A0A4Q3DGI2-F1
#
_entry.id   AF-A0A4Q3DGI2-F1
#
_cell.length_a   1.000
_cell.length_b   1.000
_cell.length_c   1.000
_cell.angle_alpha   90.00
_cell.angle_beta   90.00
_cell.angle_gamma   90.00
#
_symmetry.space_group_name_H-M   'P 1'
#
loop_
_entity.id
_entity.type
_entity.pdbx_description
1 polymer ?
#
loop_
_entity_poly.entity_id
_entity_poly.type
_entity_poly.pdbx_seq_one_letter_code
_entity_poly.pdbx_strand_id
1 'polypeptide(L)' 'MLTAEGCSSNNGTKSTPALSADLFGDWREEVMFRTTDNQNLRIYTTTIPTKHKIYTLMHDPQY' A
#
# COMPACT_ATOMS: atom_id res chain seq x y z
N MET A 1 -3.66 -2.16 13.85
CA MET A 1 -3.85 -3.00 12.64
C MET A 1 -4.56 -2.15 11.61
N LEU A 2 -4.15 -2.18 10.33
CA LEU A 2 -4.81 -1.42 9.26
C LEU A 2 -6.13 -2.11 8.89
N THR A 3 -7.24 -1.36 8.87
CA THR A 3 -8.54 -1.81 8.40
C THR A 3 -8.99 -0.86 7.28
N ALA A 4 -9.02 -1.35 6.03
CA ALA A 4 -9.41 -0.57 4.86
C ALA A 4 -10.93 -0.67 4.62
N GLU A 5 -11.72 0.10 5.36
CA GLU A 5 -13.19 0.07 5.24
C GLU A 5 -13.69 0.55 3.86
N GLY A 6 -14.66 -0.18 3.29
CA GLY A 6 -15.20 0.09 1.96
C GLY A 6 -14.24 -0.26 0.80
N CYS A 7 -13.13 -0.93 1.10
CA CYS A 7 -12.20 -1.47 0.12
C CYS A 7 -12.35 -3.00 0.02
N SER A 8 -12.07 -3.55 -1.17
CA SER A 8 -12.09 -4.98 -1.42
C SER A 8 -10.72 -5.45 -1.89
N SER A 9 -10.35 -6.66 -1.48
CA SER A 9 -9.17 -7.35 -1.98
C SER A 9 -9.44 -7.94 -3.38
N ASN A 10 -8.36 -8.27 -4.08
CA ASN A 10 -8.38 -8.88 -5.41
C ASN A 10 -8.09 -10.39 -5.32
N ASN A 11 -8.33 -11.08 -6.44
CA ASN A 11 -7.93 -12.48 -6.64
C ASN A 11 -8.59 -13.50 -5.69
N GLY A 12 -9.84 -13.26 -5.29
CA GLY A 12 -10.68 -14.22 -4.59
C GLY A 12 -10.07 -14.66 -3.25
N THR A 13 -9.74 -15.95 -3.13
CA THR A 13 -9.14 -16.51 -1.90
C THR A 13 -7.71 -16.05 -1.64
N LYS A 14 -7.01 -15.49 -2.65
CA LYS A 14 -5.67 -14.93 -2.47
C LYS A 14 -5.70 -13.56 -1.78
N SER A 15 -6.84 -12.85 -1.82
CA SER A 15 -7.07 -11.58 -1.13
C SER A 15 -5.91 -10.58 -1.26
N THR A 16 -5.33 -10.46 -2.45
CA THR A 16 -4.18 -9.57 -2.67
C THR A 16 -4.64 -8.11 -2.75
N PRO A 17 -3.83 -7.14 -2.28
CA PRO A 17 -4.06 -5.75 -2.64
C PRO A 17 -3.96 -5.54 -4.15
N ALA A 18 -4.44 -4.41 -4.65
CA ALA A 18 -4.25 -4.04 -6.04
C ALA A 18 -2.77 -3.76 -6.34
N LEU A 19 -2.07 -3.16 -5.38
CA LEU A 19 -0.63 -2.91 -5.40
C LEU A 19 -0.10 -2.75 -3.96
N SER A 20 1.12 -3.19 -3.70
CA SER A 20 1.90 -2.86 -2.50
C SER A 20 3.24 -2.36 -2.98
N ALA A 21 3.58 -1.10 -2.71
CA ALA A 21 4.82 -0.47 -3.17
C ALA A 21 5.12 0.81 -2.36
N ASP A 22 6.39 1.14 -2.13
CA ASP A 22 6.83 2.48 -1.69
C ASP A 22 6.69 3.46 -2.86
N LEU A 23 5.59 4.20 -2.92
CA LEU A 23 5.32 5.14 -4.00
C LEU A 23 5.61 6.58 -3.59
N PHE A 24 5.38 6.90 -2.32
CA PHE A 24 5.46 8.27 -1.82
C PHE A 24 5.91 8.31 -0.35
N GLY A 25 6.71 9.31 0.01
CA GLY A 25 7.05 9.54 1.42
C GLY A 25 8.41 8.95 1.81
N ASP A 26 8.43 8.12 2.85
CA ASP A 26 9.65 7.43 3.27
C ASP A 26 9.65 5.97 2.80
N TRP A 27 10.65 5.19 3.19
CA TRP A 27 10.87 3.81 2.73
C TRP A 27 9.73 2.80 2.96
N ARG A 28 8.68 3.17 3.70
CA ARG A 28 7.60 2.24 4.05
C ARG A 28 6.60 2.17 2.92
N GLU A 29 6.18 0.95 2.59
CA GLU A 29 5.29 0.70 1.46
C GLU A 29 3.87 1.22 1.69
N GLU A 30 3.30 1.83 0.66
CA GLU A 30 1.87 2.06 0.54
C GLU A 30 1.15 0.78 0.09
N VAL A 31 -0.11 0.65 0.51
CA VAL A 31 -0.99 -0.40 0.01
C VAL A 31 -2.19 0.23 -0.70
N MET A 32 -2.42 -0.20 -1.94
CA MET A 32 -3.54 0.23 -2.76
C MET A 32 -4.63 -0.83 -2.80
N PHE A 33 -5.86 -0.42 -2.55
CA PHE A 33 -7.05 -1.26 -2.71
C PHE A 33 -8.08 -0.59 -3.61
N ARG A 34 -8.86 -1.42 -4.31
CA ARG A 34 -10.06 -0.94 -5.01
C ARG A 34 -11.19 -0.72 -4.01
N THR A 35 -12.02 0.28 -4.26
CA THR A 35 -13.32 0.38 -3.58
C THR A 35 -14.21 -0.81 -3.94
N THR A 36 -15.16 -1.15 -3.08
CA THR A 36 -16.08 -2.28 -3.33
C THR A 36 -16.88 -2.14 -4.62
N ASP A 37 -17.14 -0.90 -5.05
CA ASP A 37 -17.81 -0.55 -6.31
C ASP A 37 -16.88 -0.47 -7.54
N ASN A 38 -15.57 -0.68 -7.36
CA ASN A 38 -14.52 -0.58 -8.40
C ASN A 38 -14.37 0.79 -9.07
N GLN A 39 -15.03 1.83 -8.59
CA GLN A 39 -14.99 3.14 -9.23
C GLN A 39 -13.72 3.92 -8.87
N ASN A 40 -13.06 3.57 -7.76
CA ASN A 40 -11.91 4.31 -7.25
C ASN A 40 -10.82 3.37 -6.73
N LEU A 41 -9.59 3.88 -6.72
CA LEU A 41 -8.45 3.28 -6.04
C LEU A 41 -8.11 4.13 -4.81
N ARG A 42 -7.94 3.48 -3.66
CA ARG A 42 -7.53 4.13 -2.41
C ARG A 42 -6.13 3.66 -2.04
N ILE A 43 -5.24 4.62 -1.84
CA ILE A 43 -3.86 4.40 -1.43
C ILE A 43 -3.77 4.71 0.06
N TYR A 44 -3.27 3.75 0.84
CA TYR A 44 -3.03 3.90 2.27
C TYR A 44 -1.54 4.00 2.52
N THR A 45 -1.13 5.08 3.19
CA THR A 45 0.24 5.27 3.68
C THR A 45 0.26 5.21 5.21
N THR A 46 1.42 4.97 5.80
CA THR A 46 1.60 4.81 7.24
C THR A 46 1.89 6.13 7.95
N THR A 47 1.10 6.43 8.98
CA THR A 47 1.24 7.67 9.78
C THR A 47 2.09 7.50 11.05
N ILE A 48 2.63 6.29 11.28
CA ILE A 48 3.43 6.00 12.47
C ILE A 48 4.80 6.66 12.30
N PRO A 49 5.26 7.56 13.17
CA PRO A 49 6.57 8.18 13.01
C PRO A 49 7.70 7.15 13.19
N THR A 50 8.76 7.25 12.38
CA THR A 50 9.97 6.43 12.49
C THR A 50 11.21 7.28 12.67
N LYS A 51 12.22 6.72 13.35
CA LYS A 51 13.55 7.34 13.51
C LYS A 51 14.54 6.88 12.43
N HIS A 52 14.17 5.89 11.62
CA HIS A 52 15.04 5.30 10.61
C HIS A 52 14.86 5.97 9.27
N LYS A 53 15.97 6.40 8.66
CA LYS A 53 16.00 6.92 7.31
C LYS A 53 16.67 5.89 6.40
N ILE A 54 15.87 5.25 5.56
CA ILE A 54 16.31 4.32 4.52
C ILE A 54 16.00 5.00 3.18
N TYR A 55 16.80 4.73 2.16
CA TYR A 55 16.48 5.18 0.80
C TYR A 55 15.16 4.57 0.35
N THR A 56 14.43 5.28 -0.51
CA THR A 56 13.20 4.75 -1.10
C THR A 56 13.47 3.42 -1.77
N LEU A 57 12.57 2.47 -1.56
CA LEU A 57 12.69 1.11 -2.08
C LEU A 57 12.62 1.09 -3.60
N MET A 58 11.97 2.07 -4.25
CA MET A 58 11.92 2.18 -5.71
C MET A 58 13.26 2.47 -6.38
N HIS A 59 14.30 2.82 -5.62
CA HIS A 59 15.67 2.97 -6.11
C HIS A 59 16.56 1.77 -5.75
N ASP A 60 16.02 0.76 -5.05
CA ASP A 60 16.70 -0.52 -4.88
C ASP A 60 16.52 -1.37 -6.15
N PRO A 61 17.60 -1.88 -6.76
CA PRO A 61 17.51 -2.59 -8.04
C PRO A 61 16.85 -3.97 -7.96
N GLN A 62 16.67 -4.53 -6.76
CA GLN A 62 16.05 -5.84 -6.54
C GLN A 62 14.58 -5.75 -6.11
N TYR A 63 14.15 -4.58 -5.62
CA TYR A 63 12.77 -4.27 -5.29
C TYR A 63 11.93 -4.02 -6.55
#